data_AF-A0A962D2A0-F1
#
_entry.id   AF-A0A962D2A0-F1
#
_cell.length_a   1.000
_cell.length_b   1.000
_cell.length_c   1.000
_cell.angle_alpha   90.00
_cell.angle_beta   90.00
_cell.angle_gamma   90.00
#
_symmetry.space_group_name_H-M   'P 1'
#
loop_
_entity.id
_entity.type
_entity.pdbx_description
1 polymer ?
#
loop_
_entity_poly.entity_id
_entity_poly.type
_entity_poly.pdbx_seq_one_letter_code
_entity_poly.pdbx_strand_id
1 'polypeptide(L)'
;AGLLLAIGAAGIYVAQSQDLARQAVRLSSVRVLLSDLLTRPDPLRRGASVTLLETVESMLPQLDAPDLDADVRSEIQGILGRTLLRLGRVEQATALLQQAHAHVLLARPDSPERRSLEASLALAALEAGQYVDAREQALALVAALRQDSGAEALPLARALRILATARIHSDNDLPGAQADARSALALLEAAGNPDVSEAATTRSVLALALSLAGELDEAATLQQAVLDDVQSREGADAALTFDPRNNLARTLQRQGQLAAAEQLLAHNVDLAQQLFGAAAPDTLMAQNNLAVNLFRQGRFDQAVPLMRAVRDGRVQALGAEHPRTLTAVTNLADALIKTGALDEGCALSAQAMQALRAHPAAAPQALGYPTKVHARCLAARGEPQAALAELRSVVALWSAQLGPHHLDTLNARQDEAQLLAALGRRQEALTLIDEVLGLRSEHYGADHPANREAADWRATWAAD
;
A
#
# COMPACT_ATOMS: atom_id res chain seq x y z
N ALA A 1 -66.83 8.86 -7.07
CA ALA A 1 -65.64 9.60 -6.62
C ALA A 1 -64.79 8.77 -5.64
N GLY A 2 -65.30 8.34 -4.48
CA GLY A 2 -64.54 7.54 -3.49
C GLY A 2 -64.00 6.19 -4.00
N LEU A 3 -64.75 5.47 -4.84
CA LEU A 3 -64.32 4.18 -5.41
C LEU A 3 -63.16 4.33 -6.43
N LEU A 4 -63.11 5.45 -7.16
CA LEU A 4 -62.04 5.73 -8.13
C LEU A 4 -60.73 6.15 -7.44
N LEU A 5 -60.81 6.83 -6.29
CA LEU A 5 -59.65 7.12 -5.43
C LEU A 5 -59.09 5.84 -4.78
N ALA A 6 -59.94 4.91 -4.35
CA ALA A 6 -59.51 3.64 -3.78
C ALA A 6 -58.85 2.70 -4.81
N ILE A 7 -59.34 2.68 -6.06
CA ILE A 7 -58.73 1.93 -7.17
C ILE A 7 -57.42 2.57 -7.63
N GLY A 8 -57.33 3.91 -7.63
CA GLY A 8 -56.09 4.64 -7.90
C GLY A 8 -55.01 4.39 -6.83
N ALA A 9 -55.38 4.43 -5.56
CA ALA A 9 -54.47 4.13 -4.45
C ALA A 9 -54.04 2.65 -4.43
N ALA A 10 -54.96 1.72 -4.70
CA ALA A 10 -54.63 0.29 -4.83
C ALA A 10 -53.76 0.00 -6.06
N GLY A 11 -53.97 0.70 -7.18
CA GLY A 11 -53.13 0.60 -8.38
C GLY A 11 -51.71 1.15 -8.16
N ILE A 12 -51.58 2.26 -7.43
CA ILE A 12 -50.27 2.82 -7.02
C ILE A 12 -49.57 1.87 -6.03
N TYR A 13 -50.30 1.32 -5.06
CA TYR A 13 -49.76 0.37 -4.09
C TYR A 13 -49.31 -0.95 -4.75
N VAL A 14 -50.08 -1.46 -5.72
CA VAL A 14 -49.71 -2.66 -6.50
C VAL A 14 -48.53 -2.39 -7.44
N ALA A 15 -48.47 -1.21 -8.06
CA ALA A 15 -47.31 -0.82 -8.88
C ALA A 15 -46.05 -0.62 -8.03
N GLN A 16 -46.14 0.06 -6.89
CA GLN A 16 -45.04 0.23 -5.93
C GLN A 16 -44.58 -1.11 -5.36
N SER A 17 -45.49 -1.99 -4.96
CA SER A 17 -45.13 -3.33 -4.45
C SER A 17 -44.53 -4.24 -5.53
N GLN A 18 -44.94 -4.13 -6.79
CA GLN A 18 -44.28 -4.84 -7.90
C GLN A 18 -42.92 -4.26 -8.28
N ASP A 19 -42.72 -2.96 -8.10
CA ASP A 19 -41.43 -2.32 -8.33
C ASP A 19 -40.46 -2.61 -7.17
N LEU A 20 -40.96 -2.60 -5.93
CA LEU A 20 -40.25 -3.07 -4.73
C LEU A 20 -39.90 -4.56 -4.80
N ALA A 21 -40.81 -5.41 -5.29
CA ALA A 21 -40.52 -6.82 -5.50
C ALA A 21 -39.47 -7.04 -6.60
N ARG A 22 -39.52 -6.25 -7.68
CA ARG A 22 -38.48 -6.30 -8.74
C ARG A 22 -37.13 -5.75 -8.26
N GLN A 23 -37.12 -4.70 -7.46
CA GLN A 23 -35.92 -4.18 -6.79
C GLN A 23 -35.37 -5.20 -5.80
N ALA A 24 -36.20 -5.82 -4.96
CA ALA A 24 -35.80 -6.85 -4.02
C ALA A 24 -35.24 -8.10 -4.73
N VAL A 25 -35.82 -8.52 -5.84
CA VAL A 25 -35.31 -9.64 -6.67
C VAL A 25 -33.98 -9.27 -7.36
N ARG A 26 -33.83 -8.03 -7.83
CA ARG A 26 -32.55 -7.54 -8.38
C ARG A 26 -31.48 -7.47 -7.29
N LEU A 27 -31.77 -6.88 -6.15
CA LEU A 27 -30.85 -6.73 -5.02
C LEU A 27 -30.45 -8.10 -4.43
N SER A 28 -31.36 -9.07 -4.38
CA SER A 28 -31.04 -10.44 -3.93
C SER A 28 -30.23 -11.23 -4.96
N SER A 29 -30.51 -11.10 -6.25
CA SER A 29 -29.69 -11.71 -7.32
C SER A 29 -28.28 -11.12 -7.34
N VAL A 30 -28.16 -9.81 -7.14
CA VAL A 30 -26.87 -9.14 -7.10
C VAL A 30 -26.15 -9.39 -5.77
N ARG A 31 -26.87 -9.55 -4.66
CA ARG A 31 -26.31 -10.02 -3.39
C ARG A 31 -25.58 -11.35 -3.58
N VAL A 32 -26.21 -12.30 -4.26
CA VAL A 32 -25.58 -13.60 -4.55
C VAL A 32 -24.36 -13.43 -5.46
N LEU A 33 -24.47 -12.60 -6.51
CA LEU A 33 -23.37 -12.33 -7.43
C LEU A 33 -22.16 -11.69 -6.74
N LEU A 34 -22.38 -10.65 -5.93
CA LEU A 34 -21.34 -9.91 -5.23
C LEU A 34 -20.73 -10.74 -4.10
N SER A 35 -21.53 -11.53 -3.39
CA SER A 35 -21.03 -12.49 -2.39
C SER A 35 -20.17 -13.58 -3.03
N ASP A 36 -20.58 -14.13 -4.17
CA ASP A 36 -19.77 -15.10 -4.94
C ASP A 36 -18.43 -14.46 -5.37
N LEU A 37 -18.47 -13.22 -5.86
CA LEU A 37 -17.29 -12.42 -6.19
C LEU A 37 -16.36 -12.19 -5.00
N LEU A 38 -16.91 -11.96 -3.80
CA LEU A 38 -16.12 -11.82 -2.57
C LEU A 38 -15.49 -13.16 -2.14
N THR A 39 -16.03 -14.30 -2.57
CA THR A 39 -15.44 -15.62 -2.26
C THR A 39 -14.41 -16.09 -3.28
N ARG A 40 -14.29 -15.44 -4.44
CA ARG A 40 -13.28 -15.79 -5.43
C ARG A 40 -11.90 -15.24 -5.04
N PRO A 41 -10.83 -16.07 -5.13
CA PRO A 41 -9.44 -15.64 -4.88
C PRO A 41 -8.84 -14.81 -6.02
N ASP A 42 -9.51 -14.76 -7.17
CA ASP A 42 -9.04 -14.08 -8.38
C ASP A 42 -8.98 -12.55 -8.20
N PRO A 43 -7.86 -11.89 -8.52
CA PRO A 43 -7.91 -10.50 -8.90
C PRO A 43 -8.69 -10.48 -10.20
N LEU A 44 -9.85 -9.80 -10.19
CA LEU A 44 -10.61 -9.50 -11.39
C LEU A 44 -9.62 -9.16 -12.51
N ARG A 45 -9.63 -9.92 -13.61
CA ARG A 45 -8.96 -9.49 -14.84
C ARG A 45 -9.30 -8.02 -15.00
N ARG A 46 -8.33 -7.11 -15.11
CA ARG A 46 -8.57 -5.67 -14.97
C ARG A 46 -9.58 -5.09 -15.99
N GLY A 47 -9.94 -5.83 -17.04
CA GLY A 47 -11.10 -5.55 -17.88
C GLY A 47 -12.46 -5.96 -17.28
N ALA A 48 -12.54 -7.09 -16.58
CA ALA A 48 -13.72 -7.53 -15.82
C ALA A 48 -14.01 -6.63 -14.60
N SER A 49 -12.99 -5.96 -14.04
CA SER A 49 -13.20 -4.99 -12.96
C SER A 49 -13.92 -3.72 -13.41
N VAL A 50 -13.82 -3.31 -14.69
CA VAL A 50 -14.53 -2.11 -15.20
C VAL A 50 -16.04 -2.40 -15.30
N THR A 51 -16.43 -3.51 -15.93
CA THR A 51 -17.85 -3.89 -16.02
C THR A 51 -18.45 -4.17 -14.64
N LEU A 52 -17.67 -4.78 -13.73
CA LEU A 52 -18.12 -4.97 -12.35
C LEU A 52 -18.27 -3.63 -11.63
N LEU A 53 -17.33 -2.71 -11.80
CA LEU A 53 -17.39 -1.39 -11.20
C LEU A 53 -18.61 -0.61 -11.70
N GLU A 54 -18.85 -0.57 -13.02
CA GLU A 54 -20.04 0.07 -13.59
C GLU A 54 -21.33 -0.53 -13.02
N THR A 55 -21.35 -1.86 -12.86
CA THR A 55 -22.48 -2.56 -12.24
C THR A 55 -22.67 -2.10 -10.79
N VAL A 56 -21.60 -2.09 -9.99
CA VAL A 56 -21.60 -1.65 -8.58
C VAL A 56 -22.01 -0.19 -8.45
N GLU A 57 -21.45 0.71 -9.26
CA GLU A 57 -21.76 2.15 -9.26
C GLU A 57 -23.23 2.41 -9.67
N SER A 58 -23.77 1.65 -10.63
CA SER A 58 -25.19 1.74 -11.02
C SER A 58 -26.18 1.37 -9.90
N MET A 59 -25.71 0.69 -8.86
CA MET A 59 -26.53 0.29 -7.71
C MET A 59 -26.55 1.31 -6.58
N LEU A 60 -25.54 2.18 -6.49
CA LEU A 60 -25.44 3.15 -5.38
C LEU A 60 -26.71 4.00 -5.22
N PRO A 61 -27.33 4.56 -6.29
CA PRO A 61 -28.55 5.35 -6.15
C PRO A 61 -29.77 4.54 -5.64
N GLN A 62 -29.75 3.21 -5.76
CA GLN A 62 -30.85 2.35 -5.33
C GLN A 62 -30.88 2.18 -3.80
N LEU A 63 -29.78 2.49 -3.11
CA LEU A 63 -29.70 2.45 -1.64
C LEU A 63 -30.49 3.57 -0.97
N ASP A 64 -30.68 4.69 -1.68
CA ASP A 64 -31.41 5.87 -1.21
C ASP A 64 -32.93 5.71 -1.31
N ALA A 65 -33.41 4.54 -1.75
CA ALA A 65 -34.84 4.26 -1.81
C ALA A 65 -35.46 4.39 -0.39
N PRO A 66 -36.49 5.26 -0.23
CA PRO A 66 -37.03 5.57 1.10
C PRO A 66 -37.71 4.37 1.77
N ASP A 67 -38.21 3.43 0.96
CA ASP A 67 -38.94 2.24 1.42
C ASP A 67 -38.01 1.01 1.61
N LEU A 68 -36.70 1.15 1.41
CA LEU A 68 -35.75 0.06 1.62
C LEU A 68 -35.56 -0.21 3.11
N ASP A 69 -35.77 -1.46 3.52
CA ASP A 69 -35.54 -1.93 4.89
C ASP A 69 -34.11 -1.62 5.35
N ALA A 70 -33.96 -1.18 6.61
CA ALA A 70 -32.70 -0.69 7.13
C ALA A 70 -31.65 -1.81 7.30
N ASP A 71 -32.08 -3.03 7.67
CA ASP A 71 -31.18 -4.18 7.78
C ASP A 71 -30.70 -4.61 6.39
N VAL A 72 -31.61 -4.66 5.42
CA VAL A 72 -31.28 -4.96 4.02
C VAL A 72 -30.34 -3.90 3.43
N ARG A 73 -30.60 -2.61 3.69
CA ARG A 73 -29.73 -1.51 3.25
C ARG A 73 -28.32 -1.67 3.81
N SER A 74 -28.20 -1.92 5.12
CA SER A 74 -26.92 -2.11 5.80
C SER A 74 -26.15 -3.31 5.25
N GLU A 75 -26.83 -4.44 5.00
CA GLU A 75 -26.21 -5.64 4.40
C GLU A 75 -25.64 -5.33 3.01
N ILE A 76 -26.41 -4.66 2.15
CA ILE A 76 -25.99 -4.30 0.80
C ILE A 76 -24.83 -3.29 0.84
N GLN A 77 -24.89 -2.27 1.71
CA GLN A 77 -23.80 -1.32 1.93
C GLN A 77 -22.51 -2.04 2.34
N GLY A 78 -22.58 -3.01 3.25
CA GLY A 78 -21.43 -3.81 3.67
C GLY A 78 -20.83 -4.65 2.54
N ILE A 79 -21.67 -5.23 1.67
CA ILE A 79 -21.21 -5.99 0.49
C ILE A 79 -20.57 -5.05 -0.54
N LEU A 80 -21.26 -3.99 -0.95
CA LEU A 80 -20.76 -3.03 -1.94
C LEU A 80 -19.47 -2.36 -1.45
N GLY A 81 -19.40 -1.99 -0.17
CA GLY A 81 -18.19 -1.43 0.43
C GLY A 81 -16.99 -2.37 0.30
N ARG A 82 -17.14 -3.66 0.63
CA ARG A 82 -16.07 -4.67 0.45
C ARG A 82 -15.70 -4.88 -1.02
N THR A 83 -16.67 -4.87 -1.93
CA THR A 83 -16.40 -4.98 -3.36
C THR A 83 -15.64 -3.76 -3.88
N LEU A 84 -16.04 -2.55 -3.49
CA LEU A 84 -15.37 -1.30 -3.86
C LEU A 84 -13.95 -1.23 -3.32
N LEU A 85 -13.69 -1.73 -2.11
CA LEU A 85 -12.33 -1.90 -1.58
C LEU A 85 -11.47 -2.76 -2.51
N ARG A 86 -11.96 -3.94 -2.92
CA ARG A 86 -11.23 -4.81 -3.87
C ARG A 86 -11.00 -4.15 -5.22
N LEU A 87 -11.85 -3.21 -5.62
CA LEU A 87 -11.73 -2.43 -6.84
C LEU A 87 -10.87 -1.15 -6.67
N GLY A 88 -10.32 -0.91 -5.49
CA GLY A 88 -9.50 0.27 -5.18
C GLY A 88 -10.29 1.58 -5.05
N ARG A 89 -11.61 1.53 -4.86
CA ARG A 89 -12.48 2.69 -4.62
C ARG A 89 -12.59 2.98 -3.13
N VAL A 90 -11.44 3.28 -2.50
CA VAL A 90 -11.29 3.33 -1.03
C VAL A 90 -12.26 4.32 -0.38
N GLU A 91 -12.36 5.56 -0.88
CA GLU A 91 -13.21 6.60 -0.27
C GLU A 91 -14.70 6.22 -0.26
N GLN A 92 -15.23 5.80 -1.41
CA GLN A 92 -16.63 5.37 -1.53
C GLN A 92 -16.90 4.13 -0.67
N ALA A 93 -15.94 3.19 -0.64
CA ALA A 93 -16.05 2.00 0.18
C ALA A 93 -16.11 2.33 1.67
N THR A 94 -15.23 3.21 2.15
CA THR A 94 -15.19 3.65 3.55
C THR A 94 -16.52 4.26 3.96
N ALA A 95 -17.11 5.13 3.13
CA ALA A 95 -18.40 5.76 3.43
C ALA A 95 -19.52 4.70 3.60
N LEU A 96 -19.63 3.74 2.68
CA LEU A 96 -20.63 2.68 2.75
C LEU A 96 -20.42 1.76 3.96
N LEU A 97 -19.17 1.40 4.24
CA LEU A 97 -18.84 0.56 5.40
C LEU A 97 -19.14 1.25 6.72
N GLN A 98 -18.90 2.57 6.83
CA GLN A 98 -19.23 3.35 8.02
C GLN A 98 -20.75 3.42 8.23
N GLN A 99 -21.53 3.60 7.16
CA GLN A 99 -22.99 3.58 7.22
C GLN A 99 -23.54 2.23 7.69
N ALA A 100 -23.06 1.13 7.09
CA ALA A 100 -23.42 -0.23 7.51
C ALA A 100 -23.02 -0.51 8.96
N HIS A 101 -21.80 -0.13 9.35
CA HIS A 101 -21.29 -0.34 10.70
C HIS A 101 -22.11 0.43 11.74
N ALA A 102 -22.46 1.69 11.48
CA ALA A 102 -23.28 2.49 12.40
C ALA A 102 -24.66 1.86 12.66
N HIS A 103 -25.29 1.29 11.63
CA HIS A 103 -26.56 0.58 11.79
C HIS A 103 -26.40 -0.72 12.59
N VAL A 104 -25.45 -1.57 12.22
CA VAL A 104 -25.19 -2.86 12.88
C VAL A 104 -24.76 -2.68 14.34
N LEU A 105 -23.97 -1.64 14.64
CA LEU A 105 -23.53 -1.32 15.99
C LEU A 105 -24.71 -1.07 16.93
N LEU A 106 -25.74 -0.37 16.46
CA LEU A 106 -26.95 -0.09 17.23
C LEU A 106 -27.88 -1.30 17.31
N ALA A 107 -28.05 -2.02 16.21
CA ALA A 107 -29.00 -3.12 16.13
C ALA A 107 -28.49 -4.41 16.79
N ARG A 108 -27.20 -4.72 16.64
CA ARG A 108 -26.58 -6.03 16.98
C ARG A 108 -25.12 -5.85 17.43
N PRO A 109 -24.87 -5.26 18.62
CA PRO A 109 -23.54 -4.83 19.06
C PRO A 109 -22.53 -5.96 19.28
N ASP A 110 -22.97 -7.21 19.47
CA ASP A 110 -22.07 -8.36 19.70
C ASP A 110 -22.05 -9.34 18.51
N SER A 111 -22.50 -8.89 17.33
CA SER A 111 -22.63 -9.76 16.16
C SER A 111 -21.31 -10.02 15.44
N PRO A 112 -21.14 -11.22 14.82
CA PRO A 112 -20.03 -11.48 13.88
C PRO A 112 -20.00 -10.51 12.69
N GLU A 113 -21.18 -10.04 12.26
CA GLU A 113 -21.33 -9.03 11.20
C GLU A 113 -20.65 -7.72 11.57
N ARG A 114 -20.86 -7.22 12.81
CA ARG A 114 -20.18 -6.02 13.31
C ARG A 114 -18.66 -6.15 13.20
N ARG A 115 -18.11 -7.28 13.64
CA ARG A 115 -16.66 -7.57 13.61
C ARG A 115 -16.12 -7.67 12.19
N SER A 116 -16.91 -8.22 11.27
CA SER A 116 -16.58 -8.27 9.83
C SER A 116 -16.51 -6.86 9.22
N LEU A 117 -17.41 -5.97 9.60
CA LEU A 117 -17.40 -4.57 9.17
C LEU A 117 -16.23 -3.80 9.80
N GLU A 118 -15.92 -4.02 11.08
CA GLU A 118 -14.73 -3.46 11.74
C GLU A 118 -13.43 -3.87 11.04
N ALA A 119 -13.30 -5.15 10.66
CA ALA A 119 -12.15 -5.62 9.87
C ALA A 119 -12.06 -4.93 8.51
N SER A 120 -13.21 -4.70 7.86
CA SER A 120 -13.27 -4.04 6.54
C SER A 120 -12.94 -2.55 6.63
N LEU A 121 -13.36 -1.88 7.71
CA LEU A 121 -13.00 -0.49 8.00
C LEU A 121 -11.51 -0.33 8.32
N ALA A 122 -10.93 -1.24 9.11
CA ALA A 122 -9.50 -1.24 9.38
C ALA A 122 -8.68 -1.45 8.10
N LEU A 123 -9.13 -2.35 7.20
CA LEU A 123 -8.53 -2.52 5.88
C LEU A 123 -8.71 -1.26 5.00
N ALA A 124 -9.87 -0.61 5.04
CA ALA A 124 -10.10 0.62 4.29
C ALA A 124 -9.17 1.74 4.74
N ALA A 125 -8.94 1.87 6.06
CA ALA A 125 -7.98 2.81 6.62
C ALA A 125 -6.54 2.50 6.15
N LEU A 126 -6.14 1.21 6.06
CA LEU A 126 -4.84 0.83 5.48
C LEU A 126 -4.71 1.29 4.03
N GLU A 127 -5.70 0.98 3.19
CA GLU A 127 -5.70 1.33 1.76
C GLU A 127 -5.75 2.86 1.53
N ALA A 128 -6.32 3.60 2.49
CA ALA A 128 -6.32 5.06 2.49
C ALA A 128 -4.99 5.67 2.98
N GLY A 129 -4.04 4.86 3.45
CA GLY A 129 -2.79 5.32 4.05
C GLY A 129 -2.93 5.87 5.48
N GLN A 130 -4.07 5.65 6.13
CA GLN A 130 -4.35 6.04 7.52
C GLN A 130 -3.83 4.96 8.49
N TYR A 131 -2.52 4.72 8.48
CA TYR A 131 -1.92 3.57 9.15
C TYR A 131 -2.11 3.55 10.67
N VAL A 132 -2.09 4.72 11.33
CA VAL A 132 -2.32 4.82 12.78
C VAL A 132 -3.76 4.42 13.12
N ASP A 133 -4.75 4.96 12.41
CA ASP A 133 -6.16 4.62 12.61
C ASP A 133 -6.42 3.15 12.32
N ALA A 134 -5.84 2.61 11.24
CA ALA A 134 -5.92 1.20 10.92
C ALA A 134 -5.34 0.31 12.03
N ARG A 135 -4.20 0.72 12.61
CA ARG A 135 -3.55 0.00 13.72
C ARG A 135 -4.45 -0.04 14.95
N GLU A 136 -4.99 1.11 15.37
CA GLU A 136 -5.87 1.19 16.55
C GLU A 136 -7.15 0.35 16.36
N GLN A 137 -7.79 0.45 15.19
CA GLN A 137 -8.98 -0.33 14.86
C GLN A 137 -8.69 -1.84 14.85
N ALA A 138 -7.59 -2.25 14.20
CA ALA A 138 -7.21 -3.66 14.13
C ALA A 138 -6.81 -4.21 15.51
N LEU A 139 -6.12 -3.42 16.34
CA LEU A 139 -5.73 -3.81 17.70
C LEU A 139 -6.97 -4.05 18.58
N ALA A 140 -7.94 -3.13 18.55
CA ALA A 140 -9.20 -3.28 19.26
C ALA A 140 -9.98 -4.52 18.80
N LEU A 141 -10.03 -4.77 17.48
CA LEU A 141 -10.68 -5.95 16.92
C LEU A 141 -10.00 -7.26 17.33
N VAL A 142 -8.66 -7.32 17.30
CA VAL A 142 -7.90 -8.49 17.76
C VAL A 142 -8.18 -8.77 19.24
N ALA A 143 -8.22 -7.73 20.08
CA ALA A 143 -8.52 -7.88 21.50
C ALA A 143 -9.94 -8.44 21.72
N ALA A 144 -10.94 -7.91 20.99
CA ALA A 144 -12.32 -8.38 21.06
C ALA A 144 -12.46 -9.84 20.58
N LEU A 145 -11.81 -10.20 19.47
CA LEU A 145 -11.86 -11.56 18.92
C LEU A 145 -11.17 -12.59 19.82
N ARG A 146 -10.10 -12.22 20.53
CA ARG A 146 -9.43 -13.12 21.49
C ARG A 146 -10.27 -13.40 22.74
N GLN A 147 -11.16 -12.49 23.13
CA GLN A 147 -12.03 -12.65 24.29
C GLN A 147 -13.26 -13.52 24.00
N ASP A 148 -13.63 -13.66 22.72
CA ASP A 148 -14.73 -14.52 22.31
C ASP A 148 -14.26 -15.96 22.14
N SER A 149 -14.64 -16.83 23.08
CA SER A 149 -14.37 -18.27 23.06
C SER A 149 -14.92 -19.00 21.82
N GLY A 150 -15.79 -18.34 21.04
CA GLY A 150 -16.33 -18.84 19.77
C GLY A 150 -15.76 -18.16 18.53
N ALA A 151 -14.73 -17.30 18.64
CA ALA A 151 -14.16 -16.62 17.49
C ALA A 151 -13.55 -17.61 16.48
N GLU A 152 -14.04 -17.54 15.25
CA GLU A 152 -13.48 -18.30 14.13
C GLU A 152 -12.03 -17.88 13.88
N ALA A 153 -11.16 -18.86 13.62
CA ALA A 153 -9.73 -18.65 13.43
C ALA A 153 -9.41 -17.68 12.28
N LEU A 154 -10.24 -17.66 11.22
CA LEU A 154 -10.02 -16.87 10.01
C LEU A 154 -10.23 -15.35 10.21
N PRO A 155 -11.33 -14.86 10.82
CA PRO A 155 -11.45 -13.46 11.23
C PRO A 155 -10.28 -12.95 12.07
N LEU A 156 -9.83 -13.74 13.05
CA LEU A 156 -8.69 -13.35 13.89
C LEU A 156 -7.38 -13.30 13.09
N ALA A 157 -7.12 -14.29 12.23
CA ALA A 157 -5.95 -14.27 11.36
C ALA A 157 -5.93 -13.04 10.44
N ARG A 158 -7.08 -12.69 9.85
CA ARG A 158 -7.22 -11.49 9.00
C ARG A 158 -6.97 -10.20 9.79
N ALA A 159 -7.55 -10.08 10.98
CA ALA A 159 -7.34 -8.91 11.85
C ALA A 159 -5.87 -8.77 12.26
N LEU A 160 -5.20 -9.87 12.58
CA LEU A 160 -3.76 -9.90 12.89
C LEU A 160 -2.90 -9.50 11.68
N ARG A 161 -3.22 -9.96 10.47
CA ARG A 161 -2.50 -9.53 9.25
C ARG A 161 -2.66 -8.03 8.99
N ILE A 162 -3.88 -7.50 9.15
CA ILE A 162 -4.16 -6.06 9.04
C ILE A 162 -3.33 -5.29 10.07
N LEU A 163 -3.34 -5.74 11.34
CA LEU A 163 -2.56 -5.13 12.42
C LEU A 163 -1.05 -5.16 12.12
N ALA A 164 -0.52 -6.30 11.66
CA ALA A 164 0.89 -6.43 11.27
C ALA A 164 1.25 -5.45 10.16
N THR A 165 0.40 -5.32 9.14
CA THR A 165 0.59 -4.36 8.04
C THR A 165 0.56 -2.92 8.56
N ALA A 166 -0.39 -2.60 9.44
CA ALA A 166 -0.51 -1.27 10.04
C ALA A 166 0.76 -0.90 10.82
N ARG A 167 1.24 -1.80 11.70
CA ARG A 167 2.48 -1.63 12.48
C ARG A 167 3.72 -1.39 11.61
N ILE A 168 3.83 -2.09 10.48
CA ILE A 168 4.93 -1.88 9.54
C ILE A 168 4.94 -0.43 9.03
N HIS A 169 3.77 0.13 8.74
CA HIS A 169 3.65 1.44 8.08
C HIS A 169 3.41 2.64 9.01
N SER A 170 2.93 2.43 10.24
CA SER A 170 2.69 3.51 11.21
C SER A 170 3.94 3.89 11.98
N ASP A 171 4.54 2.92 12.66
CA ASP A 171 5.57 3.10 13.69
C ASP A 171 6.79 2.22 13.45
N ASN A 172 6.78 1.40 12.37
CA ASN A 172 7.75 0.34 12.14
C ASN A 172 7.93 -0.56 13.40
N ASP A 173 6.84 -0.93 14.10
CA ASP A 173 6.91 -1.99 15.11
C ASP A 173 7.07 -3.36 14.42
N LEU A 174 8.29 -3.61 13.92
CA LEU A 174 8.62 -4.81 13.17
C LEU A 174 8.54 -6.08 14.03
N PRO A 175 9.00 -6.11 15.30
CA PRO A 175 8.82 -7.28 16.16
C PRO A 175 7.35 -7.61 16.39
N GLY A 176 6.50 -6.61 16.67
CA GLY A 176 5.06 -6.78 16.80
C GLY A 176 4.43 -7.28 15.50
N ALA A 177 4.79 -6.68 14.36
CA ALA A 177 4.29 -7.11 13.06
C ALA A 177 4.68 -8.56 12.72
N GLN A 178 5.91 -8.98 13.02
CA GLN A 178 6.34 -10.36 12.84
C GLN A 178 5.53 -11.32 13.73
N ALA A 179 5.35 -10.99 15.01
CA ALA A 179 4.59 -11.81 15.95
C ALA A 179 3.12 -11.96 15.54
N ASP A 180 2.49 -10.86 15.11
CA ASP A 180 1.11 -10.84 14.64
C ASP A 180 0.96 -11.65 13.33
N ALA A 181 1.88 -11.49 12.36
CA ALA A 181 1.85 -12.24 11.10
C ALA A 181 2.12 -13.74 11.30
N ARG A 182 3.06 -14.14 12.16
CA ARG A 182 3.29 -15.56 12.50
C ARG A 182 2.07 -16.16 13.22
N SER A 183 1.44 -15.41 14.12
CA SER A 183 0.19 -15.83 14.78
C SER A 183 -0.95 -16.02 13.77
N ALA A 184 -1.09 -15.11 12.81
CA ALA A 184 -2.06 -15.24 11.73
C ALA A 184 -1.80 -16.50 10.88
N LEU A 185 -0.54 -16.78 10.52
CA LEU A 185 -0.20 -17.99 9.77
C LEU A 185 -0.52 -19.27 10.55
N ALA A 186 -0.21 -19.33 11.85
CA ALA A 186 -0.53 -20.49 12.68
C ALA A 186 -2.04 -20.74 12.76
N LEU A 187 -2.85 -19.69 12.84
CA LEU A 187 -4.32 -19.79 12.80
C LEU A 187 -4.83 -20.29 11.45
N LEU A 188 -4.25 -19.80 10.36
CA LEU A 188 -4.58 -20.22 9.00
C LEU A 188 -4.23 -21.70 8.76
N GLU A 189 -3.08 -22.15 9.26
CA GLU A 189 -2.67 -23.56 9.20
C GLU A 189 -3.61 -24.46 10.01
N ALA A 190 -3.94 -24.06 11.24
CA ALA A 190 -4.84 -24.79 12.12
C ALA A 190 -6.28 -24.90 11.56
N ALA A 191 -6.73 -23.91 10.80
CA ALA A 191 -8.07 -23.89 10.21
C ALA A 191 -8.27 -24.94 9.11
N GLY A 192 -7.21 -25.55 8.59
CA GLY A 192 -7.29 -26.64 7.61
C GLY A 192 -7.82 -26.18 6.25
N ASN A 193 -6.90 -25.93 5.33
CA ASN A 193 -7.14 -25.34 4.00
C ASN A 193 -7.38 -23.81 4.05
N PRO A 194 -6.38 -23.02 4.49
CA PRO A 194 -6.49 -21.57 4.42
C PRO A 194 -6.69 -21.16 2.97
N ASP A 195 -7.53 -20.14 2.75
CA ASP A 195 -7.51 -19.42 1.49
C ASP A 195 -6.05 -19.07 1.19
N VAL A 196 -5.50 -19.68 0.13
CA VAL A 196 -4.07 -19.58 -0.14
C VAL A 196 -3.68 -18.18 -0.52
N SER A 197 -4.64 -17.38 -0.99
CA SER A 197 -4.45 -15.94 -1.16
C SER A 197 -4.20 -15.24 0.18
N GLU A 198 -4.96 -15.58 1.23
CA GLU A 198 -4.79 -15.02 2.57
C GLU A 198 -3.47 -15.47 3.21
N ALA A 199 -3.10 -16.74 3.07
CA ALA A 199 -1.82 -17.25 3.57
C ALA A 199 -0.62 -16.63 2.83
N ALA A 200 -0.68 -16.54 1.50
CA ALA A 200 0.34 -15.88 0.68
C ALA A 200 0.50 -14.41 1.06
N THR A 201 -0.61 -13.67 1.19
CA THR A 201 -0.59 -12.27 1.62
C THR A 201 0.03 -12.13 3.02
N THR A 202 -0.33 -13.01 3.96
CA THR A 202 0.24 -13.00 5.31
C THR A 202 1.74 -13.29 5.31
N ARG A 203 2.21 -14.26 4.49
CA ARG A 203 3.65 -14.53 4.32
C ARG A 203 4.39 -13.35 3.71
N SER A 204 3.79 -12.66 2.73
CA SER A 204 4.39 -11.46 2.15
C SER A 204 4.49 -10.31 3.15
N VAL A 205 3.52 -10.15 4.06
CA VAL A 205 3.58 -9.19 5.18
C VAL A 205 4.69 -9.56 6.16
N LEU A 206 4.79 -10.83 6.57
CA LEU A 206 5.88 -11.31 7.43
C LEU A 206 7.25 -11.07 6.78
N ALA A 207 7.39 -11.43 5.50
CA ALA A 207 8.62 -11.20 4.75
C ALA A 207 8.97 -9.72 4.61
N LEU A 208 7.99 -8.82 4.49
CA LEU A 208 8.23 -7.38 4.51
C LEU A 208 8.77 -6.93 5.88
N ALA A 209 8.16 -7.39 6.98
CA ALA A 209 8.63 -7.07 8.33
C ALA A 209 10.08 -7.56 8.57
N LEU A 210 10.37 -8.81 8.21
CA LEU A 210 11.71 -9.40 8.26
C LEU A 210 12.70 -8.61 7.40
N SER A 211 12.30 -8.25 6.17
CA SER A 211 13.16 -7.50 5.25
C SER A 211 13.49 -6.09 5.75
N LEU A 212 12.54 -5.44 6.42
CA LEU A 212 12.75 -4.14 7.06
C LEU A 212 13.57 -4.25 8.35
N ALA A 213 13.54 -5.40 9.04
CA ALA A 213 14.35 -5.67 10.23
C ALA A 213 15.79 -6.08 9.89
N GLY A 214 16.07 -6.35 8.61
CA GLY A 214 17.39 -6.80 8.17
C GLY A 214 17.57 -8.33 8.12
N GLU A 215 16.53 -9.09 8.43
CA GLU A 215 16.47 -10.55 8.36
C GLU A 215 16.21 -11.01 6.92
N LEU A 216 17.12 -10.64 6.02
CA LEU A 216 16.88 -10.68 4.58
C LEU A 216 16.80 -12.10 4.01
N ASP A 217 17.52 -13.07 4.58
CA ASP A 217 17.54 -14.46 4.09
C ASP A 217 16.22 -15.19 4.36
N GLU A 218 15.65 -15.01 5.55
CA GLU A 218 14.32 -15.54 5.87
C GLU A 218 13.25 -14.85 5.01
N ALA A 219 13.34 -13.52 4.86
CA ALA A 219 12.44 -12.77 3.99
C ALA A 219 12.47 -13.27 2.53
N ALA A 220 13.66 -13.55 1.98
CA ALA A 220 13.81 -14.05 0.62
C ALA A 220 13.22 -15.46 0.48
N THR A 221 13.49 -16.34 1.46
CA THR A 221 12.93 -17.70 1.51
C THR A 221 11.41 -17.68 1.51
N LEU A 222 10.79 -16.82 2.33
CA LEU A 222 9.34 -16.68 2.38
C LEU A 222 8.75 -16.15 1.06
N GLN A 223 9.37 -15.14 0.44
CA GLN A 223 8.87 -14.62 -0.85
C GLN A 223 9.04 -15.62 -2.00
N GLN A 224 10.12 -16.41 -1.98
CA GLN A 224 10.30 -17.51 -2.94
C GLN A 224 9.21 -18.56 -2.76
N ALA A 225 8.93 -18.97 -1.52
CA ALA A 225 7.86 -19.93 -1.25
C ALA A 225 6.48 -19.41 -1.70
N VAL A 226 6.19 -18.11 -1.51
CA VAL A 226 4.96 -17.48 -2.03
C VAL A 226 4.92 -17.54 -3.55
N LEU A 227 6.02 -17.22 -4.24
CA LEU A 227 6.09 -17.29 -5.69
C LEU A 227 5.88 -18.73 -6.19
N ASP A 228 6.57 -19.71 -5.61
CA ASP A 228 6.47 -21.12 -5.98
C ASP A 228 5.04 -21.66 -5.78
N ASP A 229 4.41 -21.32 -4.64
CA ASP A 229 3.02 -21.68 -4.35
C ASP A 229 2.07 -21.15 -5.42
N VAL A 230 2.18 -19.86 -5.79
CA VAL A 230 1.34 -19.25 -6.82
C VAL A 230 1.61 -19.85 -8.20
N GLN A 231 2.87 -20.08 -8.56
CA GLN A 231 3.24 -20.69 -9.84
C GLN A 231 2.71 -22.13 -9.98
N SER A 232 2.75 -22.90 -8.90
CA SER A 232 2.27 -24.30 -8.91
C SER A 232 0.77 -24.42 -9.16
N ARG A 233 -0.01 -23.40 -8.80
CA ARG A 233 -1.48 -23.40 -8.86
C ARG A 233 -2.01 -22.73 -10.12
N GLU A 234 -1.48 -21.56 -10.42
CA GLU A 234 -1.99 -20.67 -11.46
C GLU A 234 -1.17 -20.78 -12.76
N GLY A 235 0.01 -21.39 -12.67
CA GLY A 235 1.00 -21.44 -13.75
C GLY A 235 2.04 -20.34 -13.66
N ALA A 236 3.21 -20.59 -14.24
CA ALA A 236 4.36 -19.69 -14.16
C ALA A 236 4.09 -18.29 -14.73
N ASP A 237 3.25 -18.18 -15.76
CA ASP A 237 2.96 -16.93 -16.46
C ASP A 237 1.56 -16.36 -16.12
N ALA A 238 0.99 -16.74 -14.98
CA ALA A 238 -0.25 -16.14 -14.49
C ALA A 238 -0.01 -14.70 -13.99
N ALA A 239 -0.97 -13.79 -14.21
CA ALA A 239 -0.89 -12.43 -13.69
C ALA A 239 -0.69 -12.35 -12.16
N LEU A 240 -1.18 -13.37 -11.43
CA LEU A 240 -0.99 -13.49 -9.98
C LEU A 240 0.47 -13.59 -9.53
N THR A 241 1.39 -13.93 -10.44
CA THR A 241 2.82 -14.03 -10.13
C THR A 241 3.56 -12.69 -10.12
N PHE A 242 2.93 -11.58 -10.56
CA PHE A 242 3.56 -10.26 -10.61
C PHE A 242 4.04 -9.79 -9.23
N ASP A 243 3.14 -9.78 -8.25
CA ASP A 243 3.42 -9.24 -6.92
C ASP A 243 4.44 -10.09 -6.14
N PRO A 244 4.33 -11.43 -6.11
CA PRO A 244 5.37 -12.27 -5.52
C PRO A 244 6.76 -12.06 -6.16
N ARG A 245 6.86 -11.97 -7.50
CA ARG A 245 8.15 -11.68 -8.17
C ARG A 245 8.70 -10.30 -7.79
N ASN A 246 7.85 -9.27 -7.79
CA ASN A 246 8.26 -7.92 -7.41
C ASN A 246 8.74 -7.86 -5.94
N ASN A 247 8.02 -8.54 -5.05
CA ASN A 247 8.36 -8.59 -3.63
C ASN A 247 9.68 -9.33 -3.40
N LEU A 248 9.86 -10.49 -4.03
CA LEU A 248 11.13 -11.24 -3.98
C LEU A 248 12.27 -10.39 -4.56
N ALA A 249 12.09 -9.78 -5.73
CA ALA A 249 13.11 -8.92 -6.34
C ALA A 249 13.51 -7.76 -5.41
N ARG A 250 12.55 -7.14 -4.71
CA ARG A 250 12.84 -6.08 -3.73
C ARG A 250 13.66 -6.59 -2.54
N THR A 251 13.40 -7.80 -2.06
CA THR A 251 14.19 -8.43 -0.99
C THR A 251 15.61 -8.75 -1.48
N LEU A 252 15.74 -9.35 -2.66
CA LEU A 252 17.03 -9.64 -3.30
C LEU A 252 17.86 -8.36 -3.52
N GLN A 253 17.21 -7.26 -3.90
CA GLN A 253 17.87 -5.96 -4.01
C GLN A 253 18.45 -5.48 -2.67
N ARG A 254 17.72 -5.66 -1.56
CA ARG A 254 18.22 -5.32 -0.21
C ARG A 254 19.39 -6.22 0.21
N GLN A 255 19.45 -7.45 -0.28
CA GLN A 255 20.60 -8.36 -0.10
C GLN A 255 21.79 -8.02 -1.02
N GLY A 256 21.65 -7.05 -1.94
CA GLY A 256 22.65 -6.75 -2.95
C GLY A 256 22.69 -7.74 -4.12
N GLN A 257 21.75 -8.69 -4.20
CA GLN A 257 21.64 -9.67 -5.28
C GLN A 257 20.91 -9.08 -6.50
N LEU A 258 21.47 -7.99 -7.05
CA LEU A 258 20.82 -7.18 -8.08
C LEU A 258 20.62 -7.91 -9.42
N ALA A 259 21.48 -8.87 -9.76
CA ALA A 259 21.35 -9.67 -10.98
C ALA A 259 20.17 -10.66 -10.91
N ALA A 260 19.97 -11.30 -9.75
CA ALA A 260 18.82 -12.18 -9.54
C ALA A 260 17.51 -11.38 -9.54
N ALA A 261 17.51 -10.19 -8.93
CA ALA A 261 16.37 -9.27 -9.00
C ALA A 261 16.06 -8.83 -10.44
N GLU A 262 17.08 -8.59 -11.28
CA GLU A 262 16.90 -8.22 -12.69
C GLU A 262 16.13 -9.30 -13.46
N GLN A 263 16.49 -10.58 -13.27
CA GLN A 263 15.82 -11.69 -13.94
C GLN A 263 14.32 -11.73 -13.64
N LEU A 264 13.94 -11.57 -12.36
CA LEU A 264 12.54 -11.55 -11.94
C LEU A 264 11.78 -10.34 -12.51
N LEU A 265 12.42 -9.17 -12.51
CA LEU A 265 11.82 -7.92 -12.99
C LEU A 265 11.69 -7.90 -14.51
N ALA A 266 12.67 -8.44 -15.24
CA ALA A 266 12.62 -8.59 -16.69
C ALA A 266 11.49 -9.54 -17.10
N HIS A 267 11.32 -10.68 -16.40
CA HIS A 267 10.17 -11.57 -16.60
C HIS A 267 8.85 -10.83 -16.43
N ASN A 268 8.73 -10.02 -15.37
CA ASN A 268 7.53 -9.20 -15.15
C ASN A 268 7.31 -8.16 -16.26
N VAL A 269 8.36 -7.57 -16.85
CA VAL A 269 8.20 -6.66 -18.00
C VAL A 269 7.63 -7.42 -19.20
N ASP A 270 8.23 -8.55 -19.55
CA ASP A 270 7.81 -9.36 -20.70
C ASP A 270 6.36 -9.85 -20.55
N LEU A 271 6.04 -10.38 -19.35
CA LEU A 271 4.71 -10.86 -19.05
C LEU A 271 3.66 -9.74 -19.07
N ALA A 272 3.97 -8.57 -18.49
CA ALA A 272 3.04 -7.43 -18.50
C ALA A 272 2.79 -6.93 -19.93
N GLN A 273 3.84 -6.89 -20.75
CA GLN A 273 3.73 -6.52 -22.15
C GLN A 273 2.85 -7.50 -22.95
N GLN A 274 2.98 -8.81 -22.70
CA GLN A 274 2.14 -9.83 -23.35
C GLN A 274 0.68 -9.75 -22.93
N LEU A 275 0.40 -9.52 -21.63
CA LEU A 275 -0.96 -9.54 -21.09
C LEU A 275 -1.72 -8.22 -21.30
N PHE A 276 -1.03 -7.08 -21.22
CA PHE A 276 -1.66 -5.77 -21.15
C PHE A 276 -1.21 -4.80 -22.26
N GLY A 277 -0.15 -5.15 -23.00
CA GLY A 277 0.46 -4.28 -24.01
C GLY A 277 1.49 -3.31 -23.41
N ALA A 278 2.30 -2.71 -24.29
CA ALA A 278 3.47 -1.94 -23.90
C ALA A 278 3.16 -0.65 -23.11
N ALA A 279 2.05 0.03 -23.42
CA ALA A 279 1.67 1.31 -22.81
C ALA A 279 0.76 1.17 -21.58
N ALA A 280 0.42 -0.06 -21.17
CA ALA A 280 -0.44 -0.26 -20.01
C ALA A 280 0.25 0.21 -18.71
N PRO A 281 -0.50 0.77 -17.74
CA PRO A 281 0.05 1.21 -16.45
C PRO A 281 0.86 0.13 -15.72
N ASP A 282 0.51 -1.15 -15.88
CA ASP A 282 1.25 -2.27 -15.28
C ASP A 282 2.58 -2.54 -15.94
N THR A 283 2.61 -2.51 -17.26
CA THR A 283 3.86 -2.65 -18.01
C THR A 283 4.81 -1.52 -17.66
N LEU A 284 4.30 -0.28 -17.58
CA LEU A 284 5.07 0.89 -17.13
C LEU A 284 5.52 0.77 -15.67
N MET A 285 4.78 0.07 -14.81
CA MET A 285 5.19 -0.26 -13.44
C MET A 285 6.33 -1.28 -13.41
N ALA A 286 6.20 -2.39 -14.14
CA ALA A 286 7.25 -3.39 -14.24
C ALA A 286 8.55 -2.80 -14.81
N GLN A 287 8.44 -2.00 -15.88
CA GLN A 287 9.57 -1.30 -16.50
C GLN A 287 10.24 -0.32 -15.53
N ASN A 288 9.47 0.43 -14.74
CA ASN A 288 10.03 1.30 -13.71
C ASN A 288 10.85 0.51 -12.68
N ASN A 289 10.34 -0.63 -12.21
CA ASN A 289 11.04 -1.45 -11.22
C ASN A 289 12.35 -2.02 -11.78
N LEU A 290 12.34 -2.48 -13.04
CA LEU A 290 13.55 -2.90 -13.76
C LEU A 290 14.55 -1.74 -13.89
N ALA A 291 14.08 -0.55 -14.27
CA ALA A 291 14.94 0.63 -14.40
C ALA A 291 15.61 1.02 -13.08
N VAL A 292 14.87 0.96 -11.96
CA VAL A 292 15.43 1.20 -10.61
C VAL A 292 16.46 0.13 -10.25
N ASN A 293 16.27 -1.13 -10.65
CA ASN A 293 17.26 -2.19 -10.44
C ASN A 293 18.55 -1.93 -11.23
N LEU A 294 18.43 -1.58 -12.51
CA LEU A 294 19.57 -1.20 -13.36
C LEU A 294 20.32 0.02 -12.80
N PHE A 295 19.58 1.00 -12.29
CA PHE A 295 20.16 2.15 -11.61
C PHE A 295 20.97 1.74 -10.37
N ARG A 296 20.45 0.82 -9.54
CA ARG A 296 21.19 0.28 -8.38
C ARG A 296 22.45 -0.51 -8.76
N GLN A 297 22.48 -1.10 -9.96
CA GLN A 297 23.67 -1.75 -10.51
C GLN A 297 24.71 -0.76 -11.07
N GLY A 298 24.41 0.55 -11.11
CA GLY A 298 25.25 1.56 -11.75
C GLY A 298 25.16 1.56 -13.29
N ARG A 299 24.24 0.80 -13.90
CA ARG A 299 24.00 0.74 -15.35
C ARG A 299 23.12 1.91 -15.82
N PHE A 300 23.63 3.12 -15.63
CA PHE A 300 22.87 4.34 -15.89
C PHE A 300 22.53 4.57 -17.37
N ASP A 301 23.39 4.08 -18.27
CA ASP A 301 23.21 4.07 -19.72
C ASP A 301 21.92 3.35 -20.15
N GLN A 302 21.49 2.35 -19.37
CA GLN A 302 20.26 1.59 -19.61
C GLN A 302 19.09 2.07 -18.74
N ALA A 303 19.38 2.45 -17.49
CA ALA A 303 18.35 2.91 -16.57
C ALA A 303 17.70 4.23 -17.01
N VAL A 304 18.50 5.24 -17.39
CA VAL A 304 17.98 6.59 -17.70
C VAL A 304 17.04 6.58 -18.92
N PRO A 305 17.38 5.95 -20.07
CA PRO A 305 16.46 5.87 -21.20
C PRO A 305 15.16 5.15 -20.85
N LEU A 306 15.23 4.07 -20.07
CA LEU A 306 14.04 3.33 -19.64
C LEU A 306 13.17 4.18 -18.70
N MET A 307 13.76 4.92 -17.76
CA MET A 307 13.04 5.86 -16.88
C MET A 307 12.35 6.98 -17.67
N ARG A 308 12.98 7.51 -18.74
CA ARG A 308 12.35 8.48 -19.64
C ARG A 308 11.13 7.89 -20.34
N ALA A 309 11.26 6.70 -20.92
CA ALA A 309 10.16 6.01 -21.58
C ALA A 309 8.99 5.74 -20.62
N VAL A 310 9.28 5.29 -19.39
CA VAL A 310 8.28 5.09 -18.33
C VAL A 310 7.58 6.40 -17.98
N ARG A 311 8.33 7.50 -17.79
CA ARG A 311 7.76 8.82 -17.53
C ARG A 311 6.79 9.20 -18.64
N ASP A 312 7.22 9.14 -19.89
CA ASP A 312 6.42 9.56 -21.05
C ASP A 312 5.14 8.73 -21.19
N GLY A 313 5.26 7.40 -21.04
CA GLY A 313 4.10 6.51 -21.02
C GLY A 313 3.13 6.81 -19.88
N ARG A 314 3.64 7.13 -18.68
CA ARG A 314 2.79 7.47 -17.53
C ARG A 314 2.12 8.84 -17.68
N VAL A 315 2.82 9.83 -18.24
CA VAL A 315 2.23 11.12 -18.57
C VAL A 315 1.07 10.93 -19.55
N GLN A 316 1.25 10.10 -20.58
CA GLN A 316 0.20 9.82 -21.55
C GLN A 316 -0.99 9.04 -20.93
N ALA A 317 -0.72 8.05 -20.08
CA ALA A 317 -1.74 7.16 -19.54
C ALA A 317 -2.50 7.74 -18.34
N LEU A 318 -1.82 8.51 -17.48
CA LEU A 318 -2.34 8.95 -16.18
C LEU A 318 -2.32 10.48 -16.00
N GLY A 319 -1.61 11.21 -16.86
CA GLY A 319 -1.35 12.65 -16.69
C GLY A 319 -0.05 12.94 -15.91
N ALA A 320 0.46 14.16 -16.07
CA ALA A 320 1.75 14.60 -15.51
C ALA A 320 1.75 14.66 -13.97
N GLU A 321 0.63 15.08 -13.38
CA GLU A 321 0.48 15.33 -11.94
C GLU A 321 0.00 14.08 -11.16
N HIS A 322 -0.23 12.95 -11.84
CA HIS A 322 -0.68 11.74 -11.16
C HIS A 322 0.43 11.21 -10.24
N PRO A 323 0.13 10.76 -9.00
CA PRO A 323 1.15 10.32 -8.03
C PRO A 323 2.15 9.29 -8.57
N ARG A 324 1.67 8.29 -9.32
CA ARG A 324 2.53 7.30 -9.99
C ARG A 324 3.44 7.91 -11.07
N THR A 325 3.00 8.96 -11.76
CA THR A 325 3.84 9.71 -12.71
C THR A 325 4.92 10.48 -11.96
N LEU A 326 4.56 11.16 -10.87
CA LEU A 326 5.49 11.92 -10.04
C LEU A 326 6.57 11.03 -9.40
N THR A 327 6.26 9.79 -9.01
CA THR A 327 7.28 8.80 -8.60
C THR A 327 8.26 8.47 -9.71
N ALA A 328 7.80 8.25 -10.95
CA ALA A 328 8.69 7.99 -12.08
C ALA A 328 9.56 9.20 -12.44
N VAL A 329 8.97 10.40 -12.40
CA VAL A 329 9.71 11.67 -12.57
C VAL A 329 10.80 11.80 -11.51
N THR A 330 10.49 11.48 -10.25
CA THR A 330 11.45 11.54 -9.16
C THR A 330 12.60 10.54 -9.34
N ASN A 331 12.32 9.30 -9.76
CA ASN A 331 13.35 8.30 -10.07
C ASN A 331 14.27 8.78 -11.22
N LEU A 332 13.68 9.34 -12.28
CA LEU A 332 14.44 9.91 -13.39
C LEU A 332 15.29 11.10 -12.94
N ALA A 333 14.73 12.00 -12.13
CA ALA A 333 15.44 13.16 -11.58
C ALA A 333 16.66 12.72 -10.76
N ASP A 334 16.48 11.72 -9.89
CA ASP A 334 17.57 11.12 -9.11
C ASP A 334 18.69 10.60 -10.02
N ALA A 335 18.31 9.82 -11.05
CA ALA A 335 19.26 9.27 -11.99
C ALA A 335 20.03 10.34 -12.79
N LEU A 336 19.35 11.40 -13.21
CA LEU A 336 19.97 12.53 -13.92
C LEU A 336 20.94 13.30 -13.02
N ILE A 337 20.56 13.55 -11.76
CA ILE A 337 21.44 14.21 -10.78
C ILE A 337 22.71 13.38 -10.57
N LYS A 338 22.57 12.06 -10.37
CA LYS A 338 23.72 11.17 -10.16
C LYS A 338 24.64 11.02 -11.37
N THR A 339 24.10 11.18 -12.58
CA THR A 339 24.88 11.09 -13.83
C THR A 339 25.44 12.44 -14.28
N GLY A 340 25.20 13.51 -13.53
CA GLY A 340 25.73 14.85 -13.82
C GLY A 340 24.88 15.69 -14.78
N ALA A 341 23.72 15.18 -15.23
CA ALA A 341 22.72 15.97 -15.96
C ALA A 341 21.92 16.86 -14.98
N LEU A 342 22.64 17.73 -14.27
CA LEU A 342 22.14 18.47 -13.11
C LEU A 342 20.97 19.38 -13.45
N ASP A 343 21.03 20.16 -14.53
CA ASP A 343 19.98 21.12 -14.89
C ASP A 343 18.62 20.43 -15.08
N GLU A 344 18.59 19.34 -15.85
CA GLU A 344 17.36 18.60 -16.10
C GLU A 344 16.88 17.87 -14.83
N GLY A 345 17.79 17.17 -14.14
CA GLY A 345 17.44 16.44 -12.92
C GLY A 345 16.90 17.37 -11.83
N CYS A 346 17.50 18.55 -11.67
CA CYS A 346 17.05 19.58 -10.76
C CYS A 346 15.66 20.10 -11.12
N ALA A 347 15.42 20.44 -12.39
CA ALA A 347 14.12 20.90 -12.86
C ALA A 347 13.01 19.87 -12.58
N LEU A 348 13.27 18.59 -12.90
CA LEU A 348 12.32 17.50 -12.65
C LEU A 348 12.08 17.26 -11.15
N SER A 349 13.13 17.32 -10.32
CA SER A 349 13.00 17.15 -8.86
C SER A 349 12.14 18.25 -8.24
N ALA A 350 12.35 19.51 -8.67
CA ALA A 350 11.60 20.65 -8.19
C ALA A 350 10.13 20.56 -8.62
N GLN A 351 9.88 20.22 -9.88
CA GLN A 351 8.52 20.01 -10.41
C GLN A 351 7.78 18.94 -9.60
N ALA A 352 8.38 17.75 -9.44
CA ALA A 352 7.74 16.64 -8.74
C ALA A 352 7.44 16.97 -7.27
N MET A 353 8.36 17.64 -6.59
CA MET A 353 8.18 18.06 -5.20
C MET A 353 7.06 19.11 -5.08
N GLN A 354 7.04 20.12 -5.95
CA GLN A 354 5.99 21.16 -5.95
C GLN A 354 4.60 20.58 -6.25
N ALA A 355 4.51 19.70 -7.24
CA ALA A 355 3.30 18.97 -7.60
C ALA A 355 2.73 18.20 -6.40
N LEU A 356 3.58 17.43 -5.70
CA LEU A 356 3.16 16.68 -4.53
C LEU A 356 2.77 17.57 -3.35
N ARG A 357 3.46 18.70 -3.12
CA ARG A 357 3.09 19.67 -2.08
C ARG A 357 1.73 20.30 -2.34
N ALA A 358 1.40 20.55 -3.61
CA ALA A 358 0.12 21.12 -4.02
C ALA A 358 -1.02 20.09 -4.04
N HIS A 359 -0.71 18.80 -4.06
CA HIS A 359 -1.70 17.74 -4.19
C HIS A 359 -2.46 17.52 -2.86
N PRO A 360 -3.77 17.80 -2.78
CA PRO A 360 -4.53 17.81 -1.51
C PRO A 360 -4.55 16.45 -0.79
N ALA A 361 -4.47 15.36 -1.55
CA ALA A 361 -4.45 13.99 -1.04
C ALA A 361 -3.05 13.35 -1.05
N ALA A 362 -1.97 14.13 -1.23
CA ALA A 362 -0.63 13.57 -1.11
C ALA A 362 -0.37 13.18 0.35
N ALA A 363 -0.28 11.87 0.58
CA ALA A 363 0.16 11.35 1.86
C ALA A 363 1.54 11.95 2.19
N PRO A 364 1.76 12.48 3.40
CA PRO A 364 3.04 13.10 3.75
C PRO A 364 4.27 12.18 3.56
N GLN A 365 4.09 10.86 3.61
CA GLN A 365 5.14 9.89 3.28
C GLN A 365 5.59 10.01 1.81
N ALA A 366 4.67 10.35 0.90
CA ALA A 366 4.96 10.53 -0.53
C ALA A 366 5.86 11.75 -0.80
N LEU A 367 5.92 12.72 0.11
CA LEU A 367 6.75 13.92 -0.05
C LEU A 367 8.23 13.67 0.21
N GLY A 368 8.60 12.68 1.02
CA GLY A 368 9.97 12.62 1.51
C GLY A 368 10.98 12.18 0.46
N TYR A 369 10.76 11.10 -0.29
CA TYR A 369 11.72 10.69 -1.33
C TYR A 369 11.97 11.81 -2.37
N PRO A 370 10.92 12.46 -2.94
CA PRO A 370 11.09 13.61 -3.84
C PRO A 370 11.81 14.78 -3.20
N THR A 371 11.51 15.11 -1.94
CA THR A 371 12.20 16.19 -1.23
C THR A 371 13.68 15.87 -0.98
N LYS A 372 14.01 14.61 -0.66
CA LYS A 372 15.40 14.15 -0.53
C LYS A 372 16.17 14.25 -1.87
N VAL A 373 15.53 13.89 -2.98
CA VAL A 373 16.11 14.06 -4.33
C VAL A 373 16.33 15.55 -4.63
N HIS A 374 15.35 16.40 -4.31
CA HIS A 374 15.46 17.84 -4.49
C HIS A 374 16.56 18.46 -3.62
N ALA A 375 16.70 18.05 -2.37
CA ALA A 375 17.77 18.48 -1.49
C ALA A 375 19.17 18.10 -2.05
N ARG A 376 19.31 16.91 -2.63
CA ARG A 376 20.55 16.52 -3.33
C ARG A 376 20.84 17.38 -4.55
N CYS A 377 19.82 17.75 -5.31
CA CYS A 377 19.96 18.74 -6.38
C CYS A 377 20.49 20.08 -5.84
N LEU A 378 19.85 20.64 -4.80
CA LEU A 378 20.27 21.91 -4.20
C LEU A 378 21.72 21.86 -3.71
N ALA A 379 22.10 20.77 -3.05
CA ALA A 379 23.49 20.56 -2.62
C ALA A 379 24.46 20.52 -3.82
N ALA A 380 24.12 19.81 -4.89
CA ALA A 380 24.92 19.73 -6.11
C ALA A 380 25.06 21.08 -6.85
N ARG A 381 24.08 21.98 -6.70
CA ARG A 381 24.12 23.36 -7.25
C ARG A 381 24.90 24.35 -6.39
N GLY A 382 25.45 23.91 -5.25
CA GLY A 382 26.15 24.81 -4.32
C GLY A 382 25.20 25.60 -3.43
N GLU A 383 23.98 25.09 -3.19
CA GLU A 383 22.99 25.66 -2.27
C GLU A 383 22.76 24.76 -1.03
N PRO A 384 23.83 24.39 -0.28
CA PRO A 384 23.72 23.38 0.77
C PRO A 384 22.89 23.82 1.98
N GLN A 385 22.74 25.13 2.25
CA GLN A 385 21.84 25.62 3.29
C GLN A 385 20.37 25.41 2.91
N ALA A 386 20.01 25.61 1.64
CA ALA A 386 18.67 25.34 1.14
C ALA A 386 18.38 23.83 1.16
N ALA A 387 19.34 23.01 0.75
CA ALA A 387 19.25 21.56 0.85
C ALA A 387 19.00 21.08 2.29
N LEU A 388 19.71 21.67 3.26
CA LEU A 388 19.56 21.35 4.68
C LEU A 388 18.19 21.75 5.23
N ALA A 389 17.66 22.91 4.81
CA ALA A 389 16.33 23.35 5.18
C ALA A 389 15.26 22.37 4.65
N GLU A 390 15.39 21.90 3.42
CA GLU A 390 14.50 20.92 2.82
C GLU A 390 14.54 19.58 3.57
N LEU A 391 15.73 19.04 3.89
CA LEU A 391 15.86 17.81 4.69
C LEU A 391 15.24 17.95 6.08
N ARG A 392 15.50 19.05 6.77
CA ARG A 392 14.94 19.32 8.11
C ARG A 392 13.41 19.41 8.10
N SER A 393 12.84 19.97 7.03
CA SER A 393 11.38 20.03 6.87
C SER A 393 10.77 18.62 6.82
N VAL A 394 11.42 17.68 6.11
CA VAL A 394 10.99 16.29 6.02
C VAL A 394 11.19 15.54 7.33
N VAL A 395 12.33 15.74 8.00
CA VAL A 395 12.58 15.15 9.32
C VAL A 395 11.52 15.60 10.33
N ALA A 396 11.17 16.89 10.35
CA ALA A 396 10.12 17.40 11.24
C ALA A 396 8.75 16.81 10.91
N LEU A 397 8.39 16.78 9.62
CA LEU A 397 7.14 16.20 9.14
C LEU A 397 6.99 14.72 9.54
N TRP A 398 8.00 13.90 9.24
CA TRP A 398 7.97 12.48 9.55
C TRP A 398 8.10 12.18 11.03
N SER A 399 8.87 12.97 11.79
CA SER A 399 8.92 12.81 13.24
C SER A 399 7.57 13.05 13.90
N ALA A 400 6.80 14.03 13.40
CA ALA A 400 5.48 14.34 13.94
C ALA A 400 4.44 13.27 13.62
N GLN A 401 4.57 12.58 12.48
CA GLN A 401 3.52 11.68 11.98
C GLN A 401 3.81 10.19 12.17
N LEU A 402 5.06 9.78 11.92
CA LEU A 402 5.53 8.40 12.01
C LEU A 402 6.32 8.13 13.29
N GLY A 403 6.76 9.21 13.96
CA GLY A 403 7.62 9.14 15.13
C GLY A 403 9.11 9.24 14.79
N PRO A 404 9.96 9.49 15.81
CA PRO A 404 11.40 9.70 15.63
C PRO A 404 12.17 8.42 15.28
N HIS A 405 11.64 7.25 15.65
CA HIS A 405 12.30 5.95 15.45
C HIS A 405 12.00 5.32 14.09
N HIS A 406 10.95 5.76 13.38
CA HIS A 406 10.56 5.21 12.09
C HIS A 406 11.73 5.28 11.08
N LEU A 407 11.91 4.22 10.29
CA LEU A 407 13.06 4.05 9.40
C LEU A 407 13.18 5.20 8.39
N ASP A 408 12.07 5.68 7.83
CA ASP A 408 12.08 6.83 6.92
C ASP A 408 12.58 8.11 7.62
N THR A 409 12.14 8.37 8.86
CA THR A 409 12.60 9.50 9.67
C THR A 409 14.10 9.39 9.96
N LEU A 410 14.58 8.21 10.37
CA LEU A 410 15.99 7.95 10.62
C LEU A 410 16.85 8.08 9.36
N ASN A 411 16.34 7.62 8.21
CA ASN A 411 17.03 7.75 6.93
C ASN A 411 17.09 9.20 6.45
N ALA A 412 16.08 10.04 6.72
CA ALA A 412 16.17 11.47 6.45
C ALA A 412 17.17 12.18 7.37
N ARG A 413 17.22 11.80 8.66
CA ARG A 413 18.24 12.32 9.60
C ARG A 413 19.66 11.91 9.20
N GLN A 414 19.83 10.70 8.69
CA GLN A 414 21.12 10.24 8.15
C GLN A 414 21.57 11.10 6.96
N ASP A 415 20.67 11.39 6.02
CA ASP A 415 20.96 12.29 4.89
C ASP A 415 21.28 13.72 5.38
N GLU A 416 20.60 14.20 6.43
CA GLU A 416 20.93 15.47 7.08
C GLU A 416 22.35 15.46 7.67
N ALA A 417 22.72 14.40 8.38
CA ALA A 417 24.06 14.26 8.96
C ALA A 417 25.15 14.27 7.88
N GLN A 418 24.92 13.57 6.76
CA GLN A 418 25.84 13.59 5.62
C GLN A 418 26.02 15.00 5.05
N LEU A 419 24.93 15.76 4.91
CA LEU A 419 25.00 17.12 4.40
C LEU A 419 25.69 18.08 5.39
N LEU A 420 25.46 17.92 6.69
CA LEU A 420 26.17 18.67 7.74
C LEU A 420 27.68 18.40 7.70
N ALA A 421 28.09 17.14 7.51
CA ALA A 421 29.49 16.79 7.35
C ALA A 421 30.11 17.44 6.10
N ALA A 422 29.41 17.39 4.96
CA ALA A 422 29.83 18.06 3.72
C ALA A 422 29.96 19.59 3.87
N LEU A 423 29.19 20.20 4.78
CA LEU A 423 29.25 21.62 5.14
C LEU A 423 30.37 21.97 6.14
N GLY A 424 31.17 21.00 6.58
CA GLY A 424 32.18 21.18 7.62
C GLY A 424 31.60 21.32 9.04
N ARG A 425 30.28 21.12 9.23
CA ARG A 425 29.59 21.15 10.53
C ARG A 425 29.70 19.81 11.22
N ARG A 426 30.94 19.36 11.38
CA ARG A 426 31.33 18.00 11.77
C ARG A 426 30.74 17.56 13.09
N GLN A 427 30.81 18.41 14.13
CA GLN A 427 30.32 18.05 15.45
C GLN A 427 28.80 17.79 15.43
N GLU A 428 28.05 18.57 14.66
CA GLU A 428 26.60 18.38 14.50
C GLU A 428 26.28 17.11 13.71
N ALA A 429 27.06 16.80 12.66
CA ALA A 429 26.94 15.56 11.92
C ALA A 429 27.20 14.33 12.81
N LEU A 430 28.24 14.38 13.65
CA LEU A 430 28.56 13.31 14.61
C LEU A 430 27.46 13.12 15.65
N THR A 431 26.95 14.20 16.23
CA THR A 431 25.82 14.12 17.18
C THR A 431 24.60 13.47 16.52
N LEU A 432 24.24 13.91 15.31
CA LEU A 432 23.06 13.40 14.64
C LEU A 432 23.20 11.93 14.20
N ILE A 433 24.38 11.52 13.71
CA ILE A 433 24.58 10.12 13.31
C ILE A 433 24.66 9.18 14.52
N ASP A 434 25.19 9.65 15.66
CA ASP A 434 25.17 8.92 16.94
C ASP A 434 23.74 8.71 17.43
N GLU A 435 22.89 9.74 17.34
CA GLU A 435 21.46 9.61 17.62
C GLU A 435 20.77 8.60 16.70
N VAL A 436 21.02 8.67 15.38
CA VAL A 436 20.45 7.72 14.41
C VAL A 436 20.89 6.29 14.71
N LEU A 437 22.17 6.05 14.96
CA LEU A 437 22.71 4.74 15.31
C LEU A 437 22.13 4.22 16.61
N GLY A 438 22.02 5.06 17.64
CA GLY A 438 21.45 4.71 18.94
C GLY A 438 19.99 4.28 18.80
N LEU A 439 19.15 5.13 18.19
CA LEU A 439 17.74 4.85 17.99
C LEU A 439 17.51 3.62 17.11
N ARG A 440 18.27 3.48 16.02
CA ARG A 440 18.13 2.33 15.11
C ARG A 440 18.56 1.03 15.79
N SER A 441 19.63 1.06 16.59
CA SER A 441 20.11 -0.12 17.32
C SER A 441 19.14 -0.55 18.43
N GLU A 442 18.55 0.41 19.13
CA GLU A 442 17.55 0.15 20.17
C GLU A 442 16.29 -0.50 19.60
N HIS A 443 15.79 -0.01 18.46
CA HIS A 443 14.50 -0.42 17.91
C HIS A 443 14.57 -1.58 16.90
N TYR A 444 15.68 -1.71 16.16
CA TYR A 444 15.84 -2.70 15.08
C TYR A 444 17.02 -3.65 15.28
N GLY A 445 17.73 -3.52 16.40
CA GLY A 445 18.93 -4.30 16.70
C GLY A 445 20.21 -3.67 16.18
N ALA A 446 21.31 -3.90 16.91
CA ALA A 446 22.62 -3.33 16.58
C ALA A 446 23.14 -3.78 15.21
N ASP A 447 22.84 -5.01 14.81
CA ASP A 447 23.29 -5.62 13.55
C ASP A 447 22.46 -5.22 12.32
N HIS A 448 21.47 -4.33 12.48
CA HIS A 448 20.62 -3.90 11.37
C HIS A 448 21.48 -3.38 10.19
N PRO A 449 21.25 -3.83 8.93
CA PRO A 449 22.12 -3.53 7.80
C PRO A 449 22.41 -2.04 7.55
N ALA A 450 21.42 -1.17 7.83
CA ALA A 450 21.59 0.28 7.68
C ALA A 450 22.55 0.91 8.70
N ASN A 451 22.87 0.22 9.81
CA ASN A 451 23.86 0.70 10.78
C ASN A 451 25.29 0.63 10.25
N ARG A 452 25.59 -0.29 9.32
CA ARG A 452 26.94 -0.41 8.76
C ARG A 452 27.35 0.86 8.04
N GLU A 453 26.51 1.31 7.10
CA GLU A 453 26.76 2.54 6.33
C GLU A 453 26.87 3.76 7.27
N ALA A 454 25.94 3.88 8.22
CA ALA A 454 25.94 4.91 9.26
C ALA A 454 27.24 4.93 10.09
N ALA A 455 27.72 3.75 10.51
CA ALA A 455 28.94 3.59 11.28
C ALA A 455 30.19 3.93 10.47
N ASP A 456 30.23 3.58 9.18
CA ASP A 456 31.35 3.88 8.28
C ASP A 456 31.51 5.39 8.08
N TRP A 457 30.41 6.12 7.85
CA TRP A 457 30.45 7.58 7.78
C TRP A 457 30.87 8.20 9.10
N ARG A 458 30.28 7.76 10.21
CA ARG A 458 30.66 8.21 11.55
C ARG A 458 32.16 8.04 11.81
N ALA A 459 32.72 6.88 11.46
CA ALA A 459 34.15 6.59 11.63
C ALA A 459 35.02 7.55 10.79
N THR A 460 34.61 7.81 9.54
CA THR A 460 35.29 8.78 8.66
C THR A 460 35.25 10.18 9.27
N TRP A 461 34.07 10.65 9.69
CA TRP A 461 33.90 11.93 10.36
C TRP A 461 34.41 11.98 11.79
N ALA A 462 34.97 10.92 12.34
CA ALA A 462 35.67 10.96 13.62
C ALA A 462 37.21 11.02 13.44
N ALA A 463 37.71 10.55 12.29
CA ALA A 463 39.14 10.40 12.01
C ALA A 463 39.80 11.65 11.40
N ASP A 464 39.09 12.35 10.50
CA ASP A 464 39.53 13.64 9.92
C ASP A 464 39.58 14.78 10.98
#